data_AF-A0A7J5CF69-F1
#
_entry.id   AF-A0A7J5CF69-F1
#
_cell.length_a   1.000
_cell.length_b   1.000
_cell.length_c   1.000
_cell.angle_alpha   90.00
_cell.angle_beta   90.00
_cell.angle_gamma   90.00
#
_symmetry.space_group_name_H-M   'P 1'
#
loop_
_entity.id
_entity.type
_entity.pdbx_description
1 polymer ?
#
loop_
_entity_poly.entity_id
_entity_poly.type
_entity_poly.pdbx_seq_one_letter_code
_entity_poly.pdbx_strand_id
1 'polypeptide(L)'
;MRRQDRFRRVLGAATVVVVVGVPGAAVAAPGSRPSVVHYDSADLAEYERKWSNIYGPLDGATRAVADGVVTVSDVPFKTGVDYNVYDHLKYMAVSNRTFPVPRQGSVEFSVDITARTPGAAGGHVVHGRYGPPGSAAVAGPTARPYARAVLEGQQAAVVLNMIDFCTGQLFDWFVSGTRAFPLIERLPSTVTGNTTNPDCPGATEVGLDRAYTQIIREVPITPGVPHRAAIRYREAGGHASVTYLLDDVVVARVGQVGVPLDRQGVGYTGTYPSLGPGEPLAGKIRSFFLAHGLFSLLDAFPFQYGCTPPDATGPGVCDPRYAPYSVSIPPAERAFGQGAIGSFRSFTVRTVGR
;
A
#
# COMPACT_ATOMS: atom_id res chain seq x y z
N MET A 1 30.08 -16.48 -75.92
CA MET A 1 28.90 -15.88 -75.25
C MET A 1 29.34 -14.61 -74.51
N ARG A 2 28.77 -13.44 -74.91
CA ARG A 2 28.72 -12.09 -74.25
C ARG A 2 30.06 -11.45 -73.78
N ARG A 3 30.53 -10.38 -74.47
CA ARG A 3 30.37 -8.92 -74.17
C ARG A 3 31.09 -8.50 -72.86
N GLN A 4 31.78 -7.36 -72.70
CA GLN A 4 32.25 -6.24 -73.53
C GLN A 4 33.04 -5.31 -72.57
N ASP A 5 34.12 -4.71 -73.05
CA ASP A 5 34.57 -3.32 -72.83
C ASP A 5 34.54 -2.60 -71.46
N ARG A 6 35.77 -2.27 -71.01
CA ARG A 6 36.38 -0.92 -70.87
C ARG A 6 35.72 0.23 -70.05
N PHE A 7 36.65 0.95 -69.38
CA PHE A 7 36.70 2.40 -69.07
C PHE A 7 35.87 2.99 -67.91
N ARG A 8 36.55 3.58 -66.90
CA ARG A 8 36.54 5.04 -66.55
C ARG A 8 37.04 5.35 -65.12
N ARG A 9 38.19 6.03 -65.04
CA ARG A 9 38.43 7.41 -64.53
C ARG A 9 37.29 8.17 -63.79
N VAL A 10 37.70 8.89 -62.71
CA VAL A 10 37.43 10.34 -62.37
C VAL A 10 36.65 10.70 -61.08
N LEU A 11 37.37 11.46 -60.23
CA LEU A 11 37.06 12.63 -59.36
C LEU A 11 35.80 12.68 -58.46
N GLY A 12 36.02 13.20 -57.24
CA GLY A 12 35.00 13.91 -56.46
C GLY A 12 35.42 14.17 -55.01
N ALA A 13 36.09 15.29 -54.75
CA ALA A 13 36.30 15.81 -53.40
C ALA A 13 34.99 16.34 -52.81
N ALA A 14 34.71 16.04 -51.53
CA ALA A 14 33.67 16.73 -50.76
C ALA A 14 34.18 17.01 -49.34
N THR A 15 34.36 18.29 -49.08
CA THR A 15 34.69 18.93 -47.81
C THR A 15 33.60 18.63 -46.77
N VAL A 16 33.95 17.95 -45.68
CA VAL A 16 33.06 17.80 -44.52
C VAL A 16 33.26 19.02 -43.62
N VAL A 17 32.29 19.92 -43.62
CA VAL A 17 32.16 20.96 -42.61
C VAL A 17 31.73 20.29 -41.31
N VAL A 18 32.64 20.18 -40.35
CA VAL A 18 32.32 19.81 -38.97
C VAL A 18 31.65 21.02 -38.33
N VAL A 19 30.32 21.04 -38.34
CA VAL A 19 29.56 21.92 -37.44
C VAL A 19 29.72 21.32 -36.04
N VAL A 20 30.60 21.92 -35.25
CA VAL A 20 30.66 21.69 -33.80
C VAL A 20 29.38 22.28 -33.21
N GLY A 21 28.31 21.49 -33.25
CA GLY A 21 27.08 21.77 -32.54
C GLY A 21 27.38 21.63 -31.06
N VAL A 22 27.49 22.77 -30.36
CA VAL A 22 27.36 22.83 -28.91
C VAL A 22 26.08 22.06 -28.56
N PRO A 23 26.12 21.04 -27.69
CA PRO A 23 24.91 20.36 -27.27
C PRO A 23 24.06 21.41 -26.56
N GLY A 24 23.05 21.90 -27.25
CA GLY A 24 22.03 22.75 -26.67
C GLY A 24 21.49 22.00 -25.48
N ALA A 25 21.69 22.55 -24.29
CA ALA A 25 20.95 22.15 -23.12
C ALA A 25 19.47 22.24 -23.52
N ALA A 26 18.83 21.08 -23.69
CA ALA A 26 17.40 21.01 -23.83
C ALA A 26 16.83 21.61 -22.56
N VAL A 27 16.43 22.88 -22.64
CA VAL A 27 15.72 23.57 -21.59
C VAL A 27 14.44 22.77 -21.40
N ALA A 28 14.38 22.03 -20.30
CA ALA A 28 13.19 21.32 -19.88
C ALA A 28 12.02 22.30 -19.95
N ALA A 29 10.96 21.93 -20.68
CA ALA A 29 9.73 22.70 -20.70
C ALA A 29 9.33 23.05 -19.25
N PRO A 30 8.83 24.25 -18.96
CA PRO A 30 8.52 24.67 -17.59
C PRO A 30 7.63 23.61 -16.95
N GLY A 31 8.20 22.86 -16.00
CA GLY A 31 7.44 21.97 -15.14
C GLY A 31 6.41 22.83 -14.43
N SER A 32 5.16 22.37 -14.39
CA SER A 32 4.14 23.01 -13.56
C SER A 32 4.71 23.18 -12.15
N ARG A 33 4.54 24.38 -11.58
CA ARG A 33 4.96 24.65 -10.20
C ARG A 33 4.34 23.59 -9.29
N PRO A 34 5.11 22.98 -8.36
CA PRO A 34 4.54 22.05 -7.40
C PRO A 34 3.35 22.68 -6.68
N SER A 35 2.23 21.96 -6.60
CA SER A 35 1.16 22.32 -5.68
C SER A 35 1.35 21.56 -4.38
N VAL A 36 1.12 22.24 -3.25
CA VAL A 36 1.24 21.67 -1.91
C VAL A 36 -0.05 21.92 -1.18
N VAL A 37 -0.62 20.86 -0.60
CA VAL A 37 -1.79 20.90 0.26
C VAL A 37 -1.38 20.42 1.64
N HIS A 38 -1.53 21.28 2.64
CA HIS A 38 -1.43 20.89 4.05
C HIS A 38 -2.79 20.34 4.51
N TYR A 39 -2.78 19.18 5.16
CA TYR A 39 -3.98 18.43 5.50
C TYR A 39 -4.12 18.13 7.01
N ASP A 40 -3.32 18.79 7.85
CA ASP A 40 -3.46 18.74 9.32
C ASP A 40 -4.79 19.35 9.78
N SER A 41 -5.21 19.02 10.99
CA SER A 41 -6.42 19.56 11.63
C SER A 41 -6.04 20.31 12.89
N ALA A 42 -6.53 21.53 13.06
CA ALA A 42 -6.27 22.33 14.25
C ALA A 42 -6.99 21.79 15.49
N ASP A 43 -8.18 21.22 15.29
CA ASP A 43 -9.03 20.65 16.33
C ASP A 43 -9.81 19.42 15.83
N LEU A 44 -10.56 18.78 16.73
CA LEU A 44 -11.35 17.59 16.42
C LEU A 44 -12.49 17.88 15.42
N ALA A 45 -13.09 19.08 15.45
CA ALA A 45 -14.17 19.43 14.53
C ALA A 45 -13.64 19.59 13.10
N GLU A 46 -12.47 20.18 12.91
CA GLU A 46 -11.79 20.22 11.62
C GLU A 46 -11.35 18.83 11.17
N TYR A 47 -10.89 17.99 12.10
CA TYR A 47 -10.57 16.60 11.80
C TYR A 47 -11.78 15.86 11.24
N GLU A 48 -12.94 15.94 11.87
CA GLU A 48 -14.16 15.26 11.43
C GLU A 48 -14.70 15.79 10.09
N ARG A 49 -14.35 17.03 9.70
CA ARG A 49 -14.63 17.54 8.35
C ARG A 49 -13.67 17.02 7.29
N LYS A 50 -12.41 16.75 7.64
CA LYS A 50 -11.36 16.30 6.72
C LYS A 50 -11.26 14.79 6.58
N TRP A 51 -11.67 14.05 7.60
CA TRP A 51 -11.43 12.62 7.70
C TRP A 51 -12.72 11.85 7.99
N SER A 52 -12.90 10.72 7.31
CA SER A 52 -13.99 9.78 7.56
C SER A 52 -13.44 8.43 8.01
N ASN A 53 -14.08 7.85 9.01
CA ASN A 53 -13.88 6.46 9.38
C ASN A 53 -14.85 5.58 8.56
N ILE A 54 -14.49 5.29 7.30
CA ILE A 54 -15.39 4.61 6.35
C ILE A 54 -15.69 3.14 6.74
N TYR A 55 -14.92 2.58 7.67
CA TYR A 55 -15.11 1.22 8.22
C TYR A 55 -15.72 1.23 9.63
N GLY A 56 -16.29 2.35 10.06
CA GLY A 56 -16.90 2.50 11.38
C GLY A 56 -15.86 2.66 12.51
N PRO A 57 -16.26 2.45 13.77
CA PRO A 57 -15.39 2.70 14.92
C PRO A 57 -14.28 1.66 15.10
N LEU A 58 -14.33 0.52 14.39
CA LEU A 58 -13.39 -0.60 14.51
C LEU A 58 -13.24 -0.99 16.00
N ASP A 59 -12.02 -1.00 16.54
CA ASP A 59 -11.76 -1.35 17.95
C ASP A 59 -12.19 -0.25 18.94
N GLY A 60 -12.71 0.87 18.45
CA GLY A 60 -13.07 2.02 19.29
C GLY A 60 -11.84 2.72 19.85
N ALA A 61 -10.80 2.86 19.01
CA ALA A 61 -9.59 3.59 19.36
C ALA A 61 -9.90 5.02 19.84
N THR A 62 -9.15 5.48 20.83
CA THR A 62 -9.25 6.85 21.31
C THR A 62 -8.52 7.79 20.36
N ARG A 63 -9.08 8.99 20.15
CA ARG A 63 -8.53 10.01 19.27
C ARG A 63 -8.56 11.37 19.94
N ALA A 64 -7.46 12.13 19.82
CA ALA A 64 -7.36 13.51 20.23
C ALA A 64 -6.67 14.34 19.15
N VAL A 65 -7.03 15.63 19.07
CA VAL A 65 -6.40 16.60 18.17
C VAL A 65 -6.05 17.84 18.98
N ALA A 66 -4.78 18.19 19.02
CA ALA A 66 -4.28 19.37 19.71
C ALA A 66 -3.05 19.91 18.97
N ASP A 67 -2.98 21.23 18.79
CA ASP A 67 -1.84 21.93 18.17
C ASP A 67 -1.40 21.37 16.81
N GLY A 68 -2.37 20.97 15.98
CA GLY A 68 -2.09 20.38 14.65
C GLY A 68 -1.58 18.94 14.68
N VAL A 69 -1.57 18.30 15.86
CA VAL A 69 -1.17 16.90 16.05
C VAL A 69 -2.40 16.04 16.29
N VAL A 70 -2.58 15.02 15.47
CA VAL A 70 -3.57 13.97 15.69
C VAL A 70 -2.91 12.85 16.47
N THR A 71 -3.48 12.48 17.61
CA THR A 71 -3.03 11.30 18.38
C THR A 71 -4.15 10.26 18.40
N VAL A 72 -3.80 9.02 18.08
CA VAL A 72 -4.69 7.86 18.12
C VAL A 72 -4.06 6.80 19.01
N SER A 73 -4.85 6.20 19.89
CA SER A 73 -4.39 5.14 20.79
C SER A 73 -5.40 4.01 20.89
N ASP A 74 -4.89 2.80 20.73
CA ASP A 74 -5.60 1.56 21.02
C ASP A 74 -4.63 0.56 21.63
N VAL A 75 -4.63 0.47 22.96
CA VAL A 75 -3.70 -0.36 23.74
C VAL A 75 -4.44 -1.01 24.92
N PRO A 76 -4.43 -2.36 25.02
CA PRO A 76 -4.10 -3.28 23.93
C PRO A 76 -5.15 -3.17 22.81
N PHE A 77 -4.80 -3.59 21.59
CA PHE A 77 -5.79 -3.88 20.56
C PHE A 77 -6.80 -4.89 21.09
N LYS A 78 -8.06 -4.73 20.68
CA LYS A 78 -9.13 -5.63 21.07
C LYS A 78 -9.20 -6.77 20.07
N THR A 79 -9.77 -7.89 20.52
CA THR A 79 -9.82 -9.10 19.71
C THR A 79 -10.69 -8.88 18.48
N GLY A 80 -10.05 -8.78 17.32
CA GLY A 80 -10.73 -8.82 16.02
C GLY A 80 -11.24 -10.23 15.74
N VAL A 81 -12.39 -10.33 15.07
CA VAL A 81 -12.87 -11.60 14.52
C VAL A 81 -12.05 -11.95 13.27
N ASP A 82 -11.84 -13.24 13.02
CA ASP A 82 -11.08 -13.77 11.86
C ASP A 82 -11.94 -13.65 10.59
N TYR A 83 -12.05 -12.44 10.03
CA TYR A 83 -12.90 -12.16 8.87
C TYR A 83 -12.33 -11.06 7.98
N ASN A 84 -11.72 -11.50 6.88
CA ASN A 84 -11.30 -10.67 5.75
C ASN A 84 -10.23 -9.62 6.15
N VAL A 85 -9.76 -8.82 5.20
CA VAL A 85 -8.69 -7.82 5.42
C VAL A 85 -9.02 -6.75 6.47
N TYR A 86 -10.27 -6.69 6.94
CA TYR A 86 -10.73 -5.73 7.94
C TYR A 86 -10.23 -6.06 9.34
N ASP A 87 -9.84 -7.30 9.61
CA ASP A 87 -9.32 -7.72 10.91
C ASP A 87 -7.97 -7.04 11.29
N HIS A 88 -7.26 -6.51 10.29
CA HIS A 88 -6.07 -5.67 10.43
C HIS A 88 -6.36 -4.26 10.92
N LEU A 89 -7.54 -3.73 10.64
CA LEU A 89 -7.86 -2.33 10.89
C LEU A 89 -8.31 -2.15 12.34
N LYS A 90 -7.49 -1.48 13.16
CA LYS A 90 -7.86 -1.10 14.54
C LYS A 90 -8.40 0.31 14.60
N TYR A 91 -7.80 1.17 13.77
CA TYR A 91 -8.28 2.51 13.46
C TYR A 91 -7.89 2.87 12.03
N MET A 92 -8.79 3.51 11.28
CA MET A 92 -8.48 4.07 9.97
C MET A 92 -9.31 5.32 9.70
N ALA A 93 -8.62 6.40 9.36
CA ALA A 93 -9.21 7.63 8.86
C ALA A 93 -8.78 7.85 7.41
N VAL A 94 -9.76 8.03 6.53
CA VAL A 94 -9.57 8.29 5.10
C VAL A 94 -9.95 9.74 4.81
N SER A 95 -9.18 10.44 3.99
CA SER A 95 -9.44 11.83 3.64
C SER A 95 -10.78 11.96 2.91
N ASN A 96 -11.58 12.97 3.26
CA ASN A 96 -12.81 13.33 2.52
C ASN A 96 -12.49 13.97 1.16
N ARG A 97 -11.23 14.31 0.93
CA ARG A 97 -10.70 14.82 -0.33
C ARG A 97 -9.96 13.72 -1.08
N THR A 98 -10.16 13.66 -2.39
CA THR A 98 -9.31 12.92 -3.33
C THR A 98 -8.20 13.82 -3.90
N PHE A 99 -7.07 13.19 -4.21
CA PHE A 99 -5.90 13.86 -4.78
C PHE A 99 -5.63 13.30 -6.19
N PRO A 100 -5.91 14.08 -7.25
CA PRO A 100 -5.72 13.62 -8.62
C PRO A 100 -4.27 13.31 -8.96
N VAL A 101 -4.06 12.25 -9.73
CA VAL A 101 -2.78 11.88 -10.32
C VAL A 101 -2.61 12.64 -11.63
N PRO A 102 -1.52 13.41 -11.82
CA PRO A 102 -1.23 14.06 -13.10
C PRO A 102 -0.92 12.99 -14.16
N ARG A 103 -1.28 13.26 -15.42
CA ARG A 103 -0.99 12.33 -16.54
C ARG A 103 0.51 12.12 -16.72
N GLN A 104 1.29 13.15 -16.42
CA GLN A 104 2.74 13.07 -16.36
C GLN A 104 3.24 13.87 -15.16
N GLY A 105 3.76 13.18 -14.15
CA GLY A 105 4.12 13.80 -12.90
C GLY A 105 4.08 12.83 -11.72
N SER A 106 3.95 13.39 -10.52
CA SER A 106 3.86 12.64 -9.28
C SER A 106 2.90 13.26 -8.28
N VAL A 107 2.34 12.41 -7.43
CA VAL A 107 1.67 12.78 -6.18
C VAL A 107 2.46 12.14 -5.04
N GLU A 108 2.80 12.94 -4.05
CA GLU A 108 3.46 12.48 -2.83
C GLU A 108 2.61 12.80 -1.62
N PHE A 109 2.37 11.78 -0.80
CA PHE A 109 1.81 11.93 0.54
C PHE A 109 2.94 11.80 1.55
N SER A 110 2.95 12.67 2.54
CA SER A 110 3.93 12.62 3.62
C SER A 110 3.35 13.09 4.94
N VAL A 111 3.85 12.53 6.04
CA VAL A 111 3.46 12.85 7.41
C VAL A 111 4.60 12.48 8.34
N ASP A 112 4.76 13.23 9.43
CA ASP A 112 5.64 12.83 10.52
C ASP A 112 4.87 11.90 11.46
N ILE A 113 5.40 10.70 11.68
CA ILE A 113 4.80 9.65 12.51
C ILE A 113 5.68 9.43 13.74
N THR A 114 5.09 9.51 14.93
CA THR A 114 5.68 8.93 16.14
C THR A 114 4.88 7.70 16.53
N ALA A 115 5.54 6.56 16.70
CA ALA A 115 4.90 5.29 17.01
C ALA A 115 5.40 4.70 18.32
N ARG A 116 4.47 4.14 19.10
CA ARG A 116 4.76 3.25 20.23
C ARG A 116 3.87 2.02 20.11
N THR A 117 4.47 0.85 20.12
CA THR A 117 3.76 -0.43 19.92
C THR A 117 3.98 -1.38 21.09
N PRO A 118 3.47 -1.06 22.30
CA PRO A 118 3.63 -1.91 23.47
C PRO A 118 3.13 -3.34 23.16
N GLY A 119 3.86 -4.35 23.66
CA GLY A 119 3.56 -5.76 23.43
C GLY A 119 3.99 -6.33 22.08
N ALA A 120 4.31 -5.49 21.08
CA ALA A 120 4.86 -5.96 19.82
C ALA A 120 6.36 -6.29 19.95
N ALA A 121 6.78 -7.46 19.46
CA ALA A 121 8.18 -7.87 19.48
C ALA A 121 8.53 -8.70 18.25
N GLY A 122 9.55 -8.29 17.49
CA GLY A 122 9.97 -9.01 16.29
C GLY A 122 10.27 -10.50 16.55
N GLY A 123 9.80 -11.37 15.66
CA GLY A 123 10.02 -12.82 15.77
C GLY A 123 8.97 -13.57 16.57
N HIS A 124 7.93 -12.89 17.07
CA HIS A 124 6.76 -13.56 17.64
C HIS A 124 6.17 -14.55 16.63
N VAL A 125 5.89 -15.78 17.07
CA VAL A 125 5.35 -16.84 16.20
C VAL A 125 3.84 -16.89 16.36
N VAL A 126 3.13 -16.57 15.28
CA VAL A 126 1.68 -16.70 15.19
C VAL A 126 1.32 -18.10 14.74
N HIS A 127 0.39 -18.72 15.45
CA HIS A 127 -0.11 -20.06 15.16
C HIS A 127 -1.50 -20.00 14.52
N GLY A 128 -1.77 -20.97 13.64
CA GLY A 128 -3.05 -21.08 12.97
C GLY A 128 -3.27 -22.46 12.38
N ARG A 129 -4.28 -22.57 11.52
CA ARG A 129 -4.58 -23.79 10.78
C ARG A 129 -4.91 -23.48 9.34
N TYR A 130 -4.37 -24.27 8.43
CA TYR A 130 -4.83 -24.30 7.07
C TYR A 130 -6.16 -25.07 6.96
N GLY A 131 -7.13 -24.49 6.26
CA GLY A 131 -8.46 -25.05 6.06
C GLY A 131 -9.46 -24.01 5.51
N PRO A 132 -10.76 -24.33 5.45
CA PRO A 132 -11.78 -23.33 5.18
C PRO A 132 -11.74 -22.17 6.19
N PRO A 133 -12.26 -20.98 5.86
CA PRO A 133 -12.35 -19.86 6.81
C PRO A 133 -13.01 -20.25 8.14
N GLY A 134 -12.50 -19.71 9.25
CA GLY A 134 -12.97 -20.04 10.61
C GLY A 134 -12.53 -21.41 11.14
N SER A 135 -11.64 -22.13 10.43
CA SER A 135 -11.14 -23.45 10.85
C SER A 135 -10.14 -23.41 12.01
N ALA A 136 -9.82 -22.23 12.54
CA ALA A 136 -8.92 -22.07 13.69
C ALA A 136 -9.42 -22.87 14.92
N ALA A 137 -10.74 -22.90 15.15
CA ALA A 137 -11.37 -23.63 16.24
C ALA A 137 -11.83 -25.05 15.88
N VAL A 138 -11.86 -25.40 14.59
CA VAL A 138 -12.41 -26.68 14.11
C VAL A 138 -11.27 -27.59 13.65
N ALA A 139 -10.97 -28.61 14.45
CA ALA A 139 -10.03 -29.67 14.07
C ALA A 139 -10.67 -30.61 13.04
N GLY A 140 -10.81 -30.16 11.80
CA GLY A 140 -11.17 -31.03 10.68
C GLY A 140 -10.02 -32.01 10.37
N PRO A 141 -10.31 -33.21 9.85
CA PRO A 141 -9.28 -34.23 9.53
C PRO A 141 -8.29 -33.77 8.44
N THR A 142 -8.66 -32.78 7.64
CA THR A 142 -7.82 -32.18 6.58
C THR A 142 -7.03 -30.96 7.05
N ALA A 143 -7.25 -30.48 8.28
CA ALA A 143 -6.54 -29.31 8.78
C ALA A 143 -5.03 -29.59 8.92
N ARG A 144 -4.22 -28.59 8.60
CA ARG A 144 -2.76 -28.63 8.79
C ARG A 144 -2.32 -27.46 9.67
N PRO A 145 -1.36 -27.64 10.60
CA PRO A 145 -0.90 -26.55 11.43
C PRO A 145 -0.19 -25.47 10.60
N TYR A 146 -0.42 -24.21 10.96
CA TYR A 146 0.34 -23.06 10.49
C TYR A 146 1.13 -22.47 11.66
N ALA A 147 2.37 -22.08 11.39
CA ALA A 147 3.20 -21.33 12.33
C ALA A 147 4.18 -20.46 11.55
N ARG A 148 4.20 -19.15 11.80
CA ARG A 148 5.17 -18.23 11.19
C ARG A 148 5.56 -17.13 12.16
N ALA A 149 6.84 -16.79 12.14
CA ALA A 149 7.33 -15.59 12.78
C ALA A 149 6.83 -14.36 12.01
N VAL A 150 6.32 -13.36 12.74
CA VAL A 150 5.88 -12.08 12.18
C VAL A 150 6.83 -10.95 12.56
N LEU A 151 6.88 -9.92 11.72
CA LEU A 151 7.62 -8.70 11.99
C LEU A 151 7.00 -7.91 13.16
N GLU A 152 7.74 -6.97 13.73
CA GLU A 152 7.22 -6.10 14.80
C GLU A 152 6.01 -5.29 14.30
N GLY A 153 6.15 -4.60 13.16
CA GLY A 153 5.08 -3.81 12.58
C GLY A 153 3.90 -4.61 12.02
N GLN A 154 4.02 -5.93 11.90
CA GLN A 154 2.87 -6.79 11.60
C GLN A 154 1.99 -7.01 12.82
N GLN A 155 2.51 -6.87 14.04
CA GLN A 155 1.72 -7.10 15.25
C GLN A 155 0.94 -5.85 15.62
N ALA A 156 1.61 -4.72 15.57
CA ALA A 156 1.02 -3.41 15.75
C ALA A 156 1.87 -2.36 15.02
N ALA A 157 1.20 -1.44 14.32
CA ALA A 157 1.85 -0.34 13.64
C ALA A 157 0.94 0.89 13.57
N VAL A 158 1.60 2.04 13.44
CA VAL A 158 1.02 3.31 13.04
C VAL A 158 1.26 3.46 11.54
N VAL A 159 0.22 3.73 10.77
CA VAL A 159 0.30 3.66 9.30
C VAL A 159 0.01 4.97 8.58
N LEU A 160 0.67 5.14 7.43
CA LEU A 160 0.30 6.08 6.37
C LEU A 160 -0.07 5.26 5.14
N ASN A 161 -1.22 5.56 4.52
CA ASN A 161 -1.69 4.87 3.33
C ASN A 161 -1.94 5.84 2.18
N MET A 162 -1.67 5.38 0.96
CA MET A 162 -2.06 6.00 -0.31
C MET A 162 -2.95 5.02 -1.07
N ILE A 163 -4.24 5.33 -1.21
CA ILE A 163 -5.27 4.36 -1.58
C ILE A 163 -5.99 4.78 -2.86
N ASP A 164 -6.01 3.90 -3.86
CA ASP A 164 -6.92 3.99 -5.01
C ASP A 164 -7.99 2.91 -4.92
N PHE A 165 -9.18 3.27 -4.42
CA PHE A 165 -10.30 2.34 -4.27
C PHE A 165 -10.78 1.76 -5.61
N CYS A 166 -10.57 2.45 -6.74
CA CYS A 166 -11.10 1.98 -8.02
C CYS A 166 -10.29 0.82 -8.63
N THR A 167 -8.97 0.84 -8.49
CA THR A 167 -8.11 -0.29 -8.90
C THR A 167 -7.84 -1.28 -7.76
N GLY A 168 -8.15 -0.87 -6.53
CA GLY A 168 -7.82 -1.58 -5.30
C GLY A 168 -6.34 -1.54 -4.95
N GLN A 169 -5.55 -0.64 -5.56
CA GLN A 169 -4.13 -0.50 -5.29
C GLN A 169 -3.88 0.36 -4.05
N LEU A 170 -3.08 -0.17 -3.13
CA LEU A 170 -2.64 0.49 -1.91
C LEU A 170 -1.11 0.55 -1.86
N PHE A 171 -0.62 1.60 -1.23
CA PHE A 171 0.77 1.76 -0.86
C PHE A 171 0.82 2.27 0.57
N ASP A 172 1.55 1.55 1.42
CA ASP A 172 1.48 1.78 2.85
C ASP A 172 2.88 1.90 3.46
N TRP A 173 2.95 2.68 4.54
CA TRP A 173 4.03 2.65 5.51
C TRP A 173 3.50 2.07 6.81
N PHE A 174 4.19 1.08 7.35
CA PHE A 174 3.98 0.57 8.71
C PHE A 174 5.14 1.05 9.57
N VAL A 175 4.85 1.83 10.62
CA VAL A 175 5.83 2.34 11.58
C VAL A 175 5.52 1.74 12.95
N SER A 176 6.48 0.99 13.50
CA SER A 176 6.38 0.34 14.82
C SER A 176 7.32 1.00 15.83
N GLY A 177 7.55 0.38 16.99
CA GLY A 177 8.41 0.93 18.03
C GLY A 177 9.87 1.03 17.62
N THR A 178 10.42 0.03 16.94
CA THR A 178 11.85 0.01 16.55
C THR A 178 12.10 -0.21 15.05
N ARG A 179 11.05 -0.52 14.29
CA ARG A 179 11.12 -0.85 12.86
C ARG A 179 10.10 -0.07 12.04
N ALA A 180 10.39 0.10 10.75
CA ALA A 180 9.40 0.49 9.76
C ALA A 180 9.53 -0.38 8.51
N PHE A 181 8.43 -0.56 7.78
CA PHE A 181 8.47 -1.19 6.46
C PHE A 181 7.43 -0.58 5.52
N PRO A 182 7.75 -0.44 4.22
CA PRO A 182 6.76 -0.16 3.21
C PRO A 182 6.10 -1.45 2.74
N LEU A 183 4.81 -1.37 2.47
CA LEU A 183 3.99 -2.43 1.91
C LEU A 183 3.34 -1.96 0.61
N ILE A 184 3.26 -2.89 -0.34
CA ILE A 184 2.52 -2.71 -1.59
C ILE A 184 1.44 -3.78 -1.66
N GLU A 185 0.22 -3.35 -1.93
CA GLU A 185 -0.93 -4.25 -1.91
C GLU A 185 -1.92 -3.91 -3.02
N ARG A 186 -2.59 -4.94 -3.51
CA ARG A 186 -3.78 -4.82 -4.34
C ARG A 186 -4.87 -5.71 -3.80
N LEU A 187 -5.95 -5.10 -3.33
CA LEU A 187 -7.09 -5.77 -2.73
C LEU A 187 -8.03 -6.33 -3.81
N PRO A 188 -8.63 -7.51 -3.59
CA PRO A 188 -9.64 -8.06 -4.50
C PRO A 188 -10.95 -7.25 -4.46
N SER A 189 -11.76 -7.35 -5.52
CA SER A 189 -13.03 -6.61 -5.61
C SER A 189 -14.04 -6.96 -4.52
N THR A 190 -13.96 -8.17 -3.96
CA THR A 190 -14.78 -8.60 -2.81
C THR A 190 -14.48 -7.81 -1.53
N VAL A 191 -13.34 -7.12 -1.49
CA VAL A 191 -12.94 -6.21 -0.41
C VAL A 191 -13.28 -4.78 -0.77
N THR A 192 -12.87 -4.32 -1.96
CA THR A 192 -12.96 -2.90 -2.32
C THR A 192 -14.35 -2.47 -2.78
N GLY A 193 -15.20 -3.40 -3.21
CA GLY A 193 -16.50 -3.08 -3.82
C GLY A 193 -16.39 -2.22 -5.08
N ASN A 194 -15.22 -2.19 -5.73
CA ASN A 194 -14.93 -1.25 -6.81
C ASN A 194 -15.85 -1.38 -8.03
N THR A 195 -16.34 -2.59 -8.33
CA THR A 195 -17.21 -2.85 -9.49
C THR A 195 -18.65 -2.41 -9.27
N THR A 196 -19.08 -2.16 -8.03
CA THR A 196 -20.41 -1.62 -7.69
C THR A 196 -20.36 -0.16 -7.25
N ASN A 197 -19.16 0.40 -7.09
CA ASN A 197 -18.96 1.80 -6.70
C ASN A 197 -19.24 2.75 -7.88
N PRO A 198 -20.25 3.64 -7.79
CA PRO A 198 -20.56 4.59 -8.85
C PRO A 198 -19.42 5.59 -9.15
N ASP A 199 -18.52 5.83 -8.19
CA ASP A 199 -17.35 6.71 -8.36
C ASP A 199 -16.19 6.04 -9.12
N CYS A 200 -16.33 4.74 -9.44
CA CYS A 200 -15.35 3.96 -10.17
C CYS A 200 -15.90 3.46 -11.52
N PRO A 201 -16.35 4.36 -12.42
CA PRO A 201 -16.92 3.96 -13.69
C PRO A 201 -15.91 3.17 -14.53
N GLY A 202 -16.34 1.98 -14.98
CA GLY A 202 -15.50 1.09 -15.78
C GLY A 202 -14.44 0.31 -14.99
N ALA A 203 -14.51 0.31 -13.65
CA ALA A 203 -13.71 -0.60 -12.84
C ALA A 203 -13.98 -2.05 -13.24
N THR A 204 -12.91 -2.85 -13.31
CA THR A 204 -12.99 -4.28 -13.62
C THR A 204 -12.78 -5.08 -12.35
N GLU A 205 -13.31 -6.31 -12.35
CA GLU A 205 -13.13 -7.24 -11.24
C GLU A 205 -11.64 -7.54 -11.03
N VAL A 206 -11.19 -7.43 -9.77
CA VAL A 206 -9.86 -7.80 -9.30
C VAL A 206 -9.98 -9.13 -8.58
N GLY A 207 -9.61 -10.20 -9.29
CA GLY A 207 -9.48 -11.54 -8.74
C GLY A 207 -8.11 -11.79 -8.10
N LEU A 208 -7.92 -12.99 -7.58
CA LEU A 208 -6.64 -13.42 -6.97
C LEU A 208 -5.48 -13.52 -7.96
N ASP A 209 -5.77 -13.62 -9.25
CA ASP A 209 -4.74 -13.55 -10.29
C ASP A 209 -4.07 -12.16 -10.34
N ARG A 210 -4.75 -11.14 -9.80
CA ARG A 210 -4.31 -9.74 -9.77
C ARG A 210 -4.02 -9.20 -8.37
N ALA A 211 -4.66 -9.74 -7.34
CA ALA A 211 -4.47 -9.32 -5.95
C ALA A 211 -3.12 -9.82 -5.39
N TYR A 212 -2.54 -9.04 -4.48
CA TYR A 212 -1.30 -9.36 -3.78
C TYR A 212 -1.11 -8.44 -2.57
N THR A 213 -0.36 -8.88 -1.58
CA THR A 213 0.03 -8.08 -0.41
C THR A 213 1.48 -8.41 -0.11
N GLN A 214 2.42 -7.47 -0.23
CA GLN A 214 3.84 -7.75 -0.11
C GLN A 214 4.57 -6.66 0.69
N ILE A 215 5.25 -7.08 1.75
CA ILE A 215 6.14 -6.22 2.54
C ILE A 215 7.45 -6.12 1.77
N ILE A 216 7.90 -4.91 1.42
CA ILE A 216 9.06 -4.77 0.53
C ILE A 216 10.35 -5.10 1.30
N ARG A 217 10.61 -4.36 2.38
CA ARG A 217 11.75 -4.57 3.28
C ARG A 217 11.56 -3.86 4.62
N GLU A 218 12.10 -4.43 5.68
CA GLU A 218 12.13 -3.78 7.00
C GLU A 218 13.40 -2.95 7.19
N VAL A 219 13.27 -1.78 7.81
CA VAL A 219 14.38 -0.90 8.19
C VAL A 219 14.32 -0.55 9.69
N PRO A 220 15.47 -0.39 10.37
CA PRO A 220 15.51 0.10 11.74
C PRO A 220 15.15 1.58 11.81
N ILE A 221 14.51 2.00 12.90
CA ILE A 221 14.20 3.39 13.21
C ILE A 221 14.53 3.71 14.67
N THR A 222 14.55 5.00 15.03
CA THR A 222 14.78 5.41 16.43
C THR A 222 13.45 5.38 17.18
N PRO A 223 13.35 4.68 18.32
CA PRO A 223 12.08 4.59 19.05
C PRO A 223 11.63 5.93 19.63
N GLY A 224 10.32 6.19 19.62
CA GLY A 224 9.70 7.30 20.34
C GLY A 224 9.98 8.70 19.78
N VAL A 225 10.61 8.83 18.61
CA VAL A 225 10.81 10.11 17.92
C VAL A 225 9.97 10.17 16.64
N PRO A 226 9.63 11.37 16.14
CA PRO A 226 8.96 11.52 14.86
C PRO A 226 9.86 11.12 13.68
N HIS A 227 9.32 10.32 12.77
CA HIS A 227 9.93 9.96 11.49
C HIS A 227 9.06 10.43 10.33
N ARG A 228 9.64 11.03 9.30
CA ARG A 228 8.88 11.52 8.13
C ARG A 228 8.70 10.40 7.13
N ALA A 229 7.52 9.77 7.16
CA ALA A 229 7.13 8.76 6.19
C ALA A 229 6.53 9.43 4.95
N ALA A 230 6.97 9.02 3.76
CA ALA A 230 6.43 9.52 2.51
C ALA A 230 6.27 8.42 1.45
N ILE A 231 5.22 8.58 0.64
CA ILE A 231 4.88 7.69 -0.48
C ILE A 231 4.69 8.58 -1.71
N ARG A 232 5.48 8.35 -2.75
CA ARG A 232 5.44 9.10 -4.01
C ARG A 232 5.06 8.19 -5.16
N TYR A 233 3.85 8.35 -5.67
CA TYR A 233 3.43 7.75 -6.93
C TYR A 233 3.82 8.64 -8.11
N ARG A 234 4.29 8.05 -9.21
CA ARG A 234 4.69 8.77 -10.42
C ARG A 234 4.16 8.10 -11.68
N GLU A 235 3.57 8.90 -12.56
CA GLU A 235 3.23 8.56 -13.95
C GLU A 235 4.19 9.27 -14.91
N ALA A 236 4.77 8.51 -15.84
CA ALA A 236 5.59 9.07 -16.91
C ALA A 236 5.62 8.15 -18.13
N GLY A 237 5.18 8.65 -19.29
CA GLY A 237 5.33 7.95 -20.57
C GLY A 237 4.64 6.59 -20.62
N GLY A 238 3.49 6.42 -19.95
CA GLY A 238 2.79 5.13 -19.87
C GLY A 238 3.39 4.16 -18.85
N HIS A 239 4.26 4.65 -17.96
CA HIS A 239 4.83 3.87 -16.86
C HIS A 239 4.43 4.47 -15.51
N ALA A 240 4.04 3.60 -14.59
CA ALA A 240 3.75 3.94 -13.20
C ALA A 240 4.79 3.35 -12.26
N SER A 241 5.27 4.16 -11.33
CA SER A 241 6.18 3.71 -10.27
C SER A 241 5.79 4.33 -8.93
N VAL A 242 6.11 3.63 -7.84
CA VAL A 242 5.99 4.16 -6.47
C VAL A 242 7.37 4.19 -5.81
N THR A 243 7.63 5.25 -5.06
CA THR A 243 8.84 5.42 -4.24
C THR A 243 8.44 5.66 -2.80
N TYR A 244 9.04 4.92 -1.88
CA TYR A 244 8.84 5.05 -0.44
C TYR A 244 10.05 5.75 0.16
N LEU A 245 9.82 6.82 0.91
CA LEU A 245 10.86 7.56 1.60
C LEU A 245 10.59 7.55 3.10
N LEU A 246 11.66 7.48 3.88
CA LEU A 246 11.65 7.64 5.32
C LEU A 246 12.77 8.62 5.68
N ASP A 247 12.43 9.71 6.36
CA ASP A 247 13.36 10.80 6.69
C ASP A 247 14.13 11.29 5.44
N ASP A 248 13.39 11.51 4.35
CA ASP A 248 13.89 11.90 3.02
C ASP A 248 14.84 10.90 2.33
N VAL A 249 15.09 9.73 2.94
CA VAL A 249 15.89 8.66 2.36
C VAL A 249 14.98 7.70 1.61
N VAL A 250 15.33 7.38 0.35
CA VAL A 250 14.62 6.38 -0.44
C VAL A 250 14.84 5.00 0.16
N VAL A 251 13.75 4.40 0.67
CA VAL A 251 13.75 3.04 1.19
C VAL A 251 13.41 2.04 0.09
N ALA A 252 12.41 2.30 -0.73
CA ALA A 252 12.05 1.36 -1.79
C ALA A 252 11.56 2.07 -3.04
N ARG A 253 11.71 1.41 -4.18
CA ARG A 253 11.10 1.83 -5.44
C ARG A 253 10.57 0.62 -6.18
N VAL A 254 9.31 0.69 -6.61
CA VAL A 254 8.66 -0.35 -7.43
C VAL A 254 8.36 0.24 -8.80
N GLY A 255 8.81 -0.44 -9.85
CA GLY A 255 8.81 0.06 -11.23
C GLY A 255 7.59 -0.34 -12.06
N GLN A 256 6.89 -1.42 -11.70
CA GLN A 256 5.68 -1.88 -12.37
C GLN A 256 4.53 -1.95 -11.38
N VAL A 257 3.88 -0.81 -11.12
CA VAL A 257 2.71 -0.77 -10.23
C VAL A 257 1.60 -1.68 -10.79
N GLY A 258 1.03 -2.51 -9.91
CA GLY A 258 -0.01 -3.49 -10.24
C GLY A 258 0.52 -4.89 -10.58
N VAL A 259 1.84 -5.05 -10.74
CA VAL A 259 2.50 -6.34 -10.91
C VAL A 259 3.17 -6.71 -9.58
N PRO A 260 2.94 -7.89 -9.00
CA PRO A 260 3.59 -8.33 -7.77
C PRO A 260 5.13 -8.35 -7.87
N LEU A 261 5.83 -8.14 -6.76
CA LEU A 261 7.29 -8.06 -6.68
C LEU A 261 7.97 -9.36 -7.12
N ASP A 262 7.45 -10.51 -6.69
CA ASP A 262 7.91 -11.83 -7.10
C ASP A 262 7.77 -12.07 -8.61
N ARG A 263 6.76 -11.47 -9.26
CA ARG A 263 6.60 -11.50 -10.72
C ARG A 263 7.52 -10.53 -11.46
N GLN A 264 7.97 -9.47 -10.78
CA GLN A 264 9.01 -8.56 -11.27
C GLN A 264 10.44 -9.11 -11.06
N GLY A 265 10.60 -10.25 -10.38
CA GLY A 265 11.92 -10.77 -9.98
C GLY A 265 12.57 -9.95 -8.85
N VAL A 266 11.77 -9.22 -8.08
CA VAL A 266 12.21 -8.38 -6.96
C VAL A 266 12.01 -9.13 -5.65
N GLY A 267 13.05 -9.19 -4.82
CA GLY A 267 12.95 -9.75 -3.48
C GLY A 267 12.02 -8.92 -2.60
N TYR A 268 11.25 -9.60 -1.74
CA TYR A 268 10.36 -8.98 -0.77
C TYR A 268 10.47 -9.69 0.58
N THR A 269 10.04 -9.04 1.64
CA THR A 269 9.98 -9.57 3.00
C THR A 269 8.59 -10.14 3.29
N GLY A 270 8.50 -11.07 4.25
CA GLY A 270 7.24 -11.69 4.63
C GLY A 270 6.99 -13.02 3.90
N THR A 271 5.76 -13.49 3.96
CA THR A 271 5.40 -14.88 3.56
C THR A 271 4.27 -14.95 2.53
N TYR A 272 3.99 -13.85 1.82
CA TYR A 272 2.80 -13.71 0.97
C TYR A 272 3.19 -13.70 -0.52
N PRO A 273 3.27 -14.88 -1.18
CA PRO A 273 3.50 -14.93 -2.61
C PRO A 273 2.28 -14.46 -3.39
N SER A 274 2.48 -14.06 -4.65
CA SER A 274 1.37 -13.78 -5.56
C SER A 274 0.78 -15.06 -6.14
N LEU A 275 -0.55 -15.11 -6.27
CA LEU A 275 -1.24 -16.23 -6.92
C LEU A 275 -1.26 -16.13 -8.44
N GLY A 276 -1.11 -14.93 -8.99
CA GLY A 276 -1.09 -14.71 -10.43
C GLY A 276 -0.13 -13.62 -10.88
N PRO A 277 -0.20 -13.24 -12.17
CA PRO A 277 0.76 -12.33 -12.78
C PRO A 277 0.57 -10.87 -12.37
N GLY A 278 -0.53 -10.50 -11.71
CA GLY A 278 -0.89 -9.10 -11.56
C GLY A 278 -1.43 -8.48 -12.85
N GLU A 279 -1.52 -7.16 -12.85
CA GLU A 279 -1.90 -6.40 -14.03
C GLU A 279 -1.31 -4.98 -13.93
N PRO A 280 -0.56 -4.48 -14.94
CA PRO A 280 -0.06 -3.11 -14.94
C PRO A 280 -1.17 -2.07 -14.79
N LEU A 281 -0.93 -1.10 -13.90
CA LEU A 281 -1.87 -0.04 -13.55
C LEU A 281 -1.51 1.35 -14.07
N ALA A 282 -0.44 1.46 -14.86
CA ALA A 282 -0.07 2.73 -15.50
C ALA A 282 -1.24 3.30 -16.31
N GLY A 283 -1.58 4.57 -16.03
CA GLY A 283 -2.70 5.26 -16.66
C GLY A 283 -4.09 4.75 -16.25
N LYS A 284 -4.22 3.81 -15.31
CA LYS A 284 -5.51 3.36 -14.74
C LYS A 284 -5.82 4.04 -13.42
N ILE A 285 -4.80 4.35 -12.62
CA ILE A 285 -4.95 5.09 -11.37
C ILE A 285 -5.19 6.58 -11.67
N ARG A 286 -6.30 7.14 -11.18
CA ARG A 286 -6.71 8.53 -11.46
C ARG A 286 -6.56 9.46 -10.29
N SER A 287 -6.67 8.95 -9.08
CA SER A 287 -6.59 9.72 -7.85
C SER A 287 -6.27 8.81 -6.69
N PHE A 288 -5.78 9.39 -5.61
CA PHE A 288 -5.62 8.71 -4.35
C PHE A 288 -6.39 9.39 -3.23
N PHE A 289 -6.80 8.60 -2.27
CA PHE A 289 -7.15 9.04 -0.93
C PHE A 289 -5.93 8.93 -0.03
N LEU A 290 -5.71 9.95 0.80
CA LEU A 290 -4.76 9.91 1.90
C LEU A 290 -5.44 9.22 3.08
N ALA A 291 -4.78 8.27 3.73
CA ALA A 291 -5.29 7.70 4.97
C ALA A 291 -4.19 7.53 6.02
N HIS A 292 -4.61 7.40 7.27
CA HIS A 292 -3.72 7.05 8.37
C HIS A 292 -4.47 6.20 9.40
N GLY A 293 -3.74 5.44 10.21
CA GLY A 293 -4.37 4.41 11.03
C GLY A 293 -3.49 3.74 12.07
N LEU A 294 -4.12 2.82 12.80
CA LEU A 294 -3.49 1.83 13.67
C LEU A 294 -3.85 0.45 13.15
N PHE A 295 -2.85 -0.34 12.76
CA PHE A 295 -3.04 -1.61 12.07
C PHE A 295 -2.32 -2.74 12.81
N SER A 296 -2.87 -3.95 12.72
CA SER A 296 -2.11 -5.20 12.71
C SER A 296 -2.06 -5.74 11.28
N LEU A 297 -1.13 -6.62 10.94
CA LEU A 297 -1.03 -7.32 9.66
C LEU A 297 -0.64 -8.78 9.91
N LEU A 298 -1.55 -9.50 10.56
CA LEU A 298 -1.33 -10.87 11.03
C LEU A 298 -1.93 -11.93 10.10
N ASP A 299 -2.53 -11.52 8.99
CA ASP A 299 -3.12 -12.45 8.06
C ASP A 299 -2.11 -13.43 7.50
N ALA A 300 -2.55 -14.65 7.26
CA ALA A 300 -1.68 -15.69 6.75
C ALA A 300 -2.15 -16.13 5.37
N PHE A 301 -1.17 -16.32 4.48
CA PHE A 301 -1.43 -16.75 3.12
C PHE A 301 -1.68 -18.27 3.05
N PRO A 302 -2.68 -18.75 2.27
CA PRO A 302 -3.64 -17.95 1.50
C PRO A 302 -4.64 -17.23 2.40
N PHE A 303 -4.93 -15.96 2.06
CA PHE A 303 -5.80 -15.09 2.86
C PHE A 303 -7.22 -15.61 2.94
N GLN A 304 -7.96 -15.20 3.97
CA GLN A 304 -9.41 -15.34 3.99
C GLN A 304 -10.02 -14.21 3.14
N TYR A 305 -10.45 -14.52 1.92
CA TYR A 305 -11.12 -13.55 1.04
C TYR A 305 -12.56 -14.02 0.76
N GLY A 306 -13.47 -13.10 0.44
CA GLY A 306 -14.85 -13.46 0.09
C GLY A 306 -15.74 -13.90 1.26
N CYS A 307 -15.36 -13.56 2.50
CA CYS A 307 -16.20 -13.67 3.68
C CYS A 307 -16.76 -12.31 4.08
N THR A 308 -18.06 -12.24 4.37
CA THR A 308 -18.64 -11.12 5.11
C THR A 308 -18.37 -11.31 6.61
N PRO A 309 -18.07 -10.24 7.36
CA PRO A 309 -17.93 -10.36 8.81
C PRO A 309 -19.29 -10.71 9.46
N PRO A 310 -19.29 -11.39 10.63
CA PRO A 310 -20.48 -11.53 11.45
C PRO A 310 -21.02 -10.18 11.88
N ASP A 311 -22.34 -10.06 12.00
CA ASP A 311 -23.00 -8.88 12.51
C ASP A 311 -24.06 -9.25 13.56
N ALA A 312 -24.81 -8.24 14.04
CA ALA A 312 -25.86 -8.44 15.05
C ALA A 312 -26.99 -9.37 14.59
N THR A 313 -27.09 -9.67 13.29
CA THR A 313 -28.15 -10.46 12.67
C THR A 313 -27.73 -11.89 12.34
N GLY A 314 -26.44 -12.23 12.40
CA GLY A 314 -25.98 -13.60 12.21
C GLY A 314 -24.48 -13.78 11.98
N PRO A 315 -24.04 -15.05 11.83
CA PRO A 315 -22.66 -15.35 11.46
C PRO A 315 -22.34 -14.81 10.06
N GLY A 316 -21.09 -14.40 9.85
CA GLY A 316 -20.58 -14.00 8.56
C GLY A 316 -20.71 -15.13 7.52
N VAL A 317 -20.86 -14.77 6.25
CA VAL A 317 -21.04 -15.73 5.14
C VAL A 317 -19.79 -15.71 4.28
N CYS A 318 -19.17 -16.87 4.11
CA CYS A 318 -18.10 -17.07 3.14
C CYS A 318 -18.67 -17.73 1.88
N ASP A 319 -18.42 -17.14 0.72
CA ASP A 319 -18.69 -17.83 -0.54
C ASP A 319 -17.56 -18.84 -0.80
N PRO A 320 -17.83 -20.15 -0.78
CA PRO A 320 -16.80 -21.17 -0.96
C PRO A 320 -16.12 -21.11 -2.34
N ARG A 321 -16.73 -20.44 -3.34
CA ARG A 321 -16.07 -20.16 -4.63
C ARG A 321 -14.86 -19.24 -4.47
N TYR A 322 -14.91 -18.35 -3.49
CA TYR A 322 -13.88 -17.36 -3.19
C TYR A 322 -13.14 -17.68 -1.89
N ALA A 323 -13.36 -18.83 -1.24
CA ALA A 323 -12.63 -19.17 -0.01
C ALA A 323 -12.45 -20.68 0.20
N PRO A 324 -12.00 -21.46 -0.80
CA PRO A 324 -11.93 -22.91 -0.64
C PRO A 324 -10.84 -23.33 0.37
N TYR A 325 -9.81 -22.50 0.56
CA TYR A 325 -8.70 -22.77 1.46
C TYR A 325 -8.04 -21.46 1.91
N SER A 326 -7.80 -21.34 3.21
CA SER A 326 -7.19 -20.18 3.86
C SER A 326 -6.31 -20.62 5.02
N VAL A 327 -5.58 -19.69 5.63
CA VAL A 327 -5.10 -19.88 7.02
C VAL A 327 -6.05 -19.15 7.96
N SER A 328 -6.61 -19.89 8.92
CA SER A 328 -7.40 -19.33 10.01
C SER A 328 -6.52 -19.19 11.26
N ILE A 329 -6.52 -18.01 11.86
CA ILE A 329 -5.72 -17.70 13.05
C ILE A 329 -6.68 -17.50 14.22
N PRO A 330 -6.49 -18.20 15.36
CA PRO A 330 -7.33 -18.01 16.53
C PRO A 330 -7.35 -16.54 16.99
N PRO A 331 -8.49 -16.01 17.43
CA PRO A 331 -8.57 -14.62 17.90
C PRO A 331 -7.53 -14.29 19.00
N ALA A 332 -7.20 -15.25 19.87
CA ALA A 332 -6.17 -15.09 20.91
C ALA A 332 -4.74 -14.87 20.36
N GLU A 333 -4.44 -15.39 19.16
CA GLU A 333 -3.16 -15.18 18.47
C GLU A 333 -3.17 -13.86 17.68
N ARG A 334 -4.35 -13.24 17.45
CA ARG A 334 -4.47 -11.93 16.80
C ARG A 334 -4.37 -10.75 17.77
N ALA A 335 -4.65 -10.95 19.06
CA ALA A 335 -4.56 -9.94 20.11
C ALA A 335 -3.96 -10.56 21.40
N PHE A 336 -2.64 -10.61 21.47
CA PHE A 336 -1.84 -11.13 22.58
C PHE A 336 -1.26 -10.00 23.47
N GLY A 337 -2.02 -8.92 23.64
CA GLY A 337 -1.65 -7.78 24.50
C GLY A 337 -0.83 -6.69 23.81
N GLN A 338 -0.64 -6.79 22.49
CA GLN A 338 -0.06 -5.72 21.68
C GLN A 338 -1.08 -4.60 21.39
N GLY A 339 -0.59 -3.40 21.15
CA GLY A 339 -1.40 -2.27 20.67
C GLY A 339 -0.53 -1.18 20.09
N ALA A 340 -1.14 -0.09 19.62
CA ALA A 340 -0.43 1.03 19.03
C ALA A 340 -0.90 2.37 19.58
N ILE A 341 0.06 3.27 19.76
CA ILE A 341 -0.14 4.69 20.02
C ILE A 341 0.59 5.43 18.91
N GLY A 342 -0.14 6.20 18.13
CA GLY A 342 0.39 6.97 17.01
C GLY A 342 0.10 8.44 17.13
N SER A 343 1.10 9.27 16.87
CA SER A 343 0.93 10.71 16.66
C SER A 343 1.32 11.08 15.24
N PHE A 344 0.49 11.91 14.62
CA PHE A 344 0.62 12.36 13.24
C PHE A 344 0.64 13.87 13.19
N ARG A 345 1.58 14.44 12.43
CA ARG A 345 1.65 15.89 12.18
C ARG A 345 2.22 16.18 10.79
N SER A 346 1.98 17.38 10.29
CA SER A 346 2.56 17.86 9.03
C SER A 346 2.12 17.04 7.80
N PHE A 347 0.86 16.58 7.79
CA PHE A 347 0.25 15.94 6.63
C PHE A 347 0.36 16.86 5.42
N THR A 348 1.09 16.40 4.41
CA THR A 348 1.37 17.17 3.20
C THR A 348 1.15 16.31 1.97
N VAL A 349 0.35 16.84 1.05
CA VAL A 349 0.24 16.32 -0.31
C VAL A 349 0.96 17.24 -1.28
N ARG A 350 1.96 16.73 -1.98
CA ARG A 350 2.71 17.46 -3.00
C ARG A 350 2.45 16.86 -4.37
N THR A 351 1.94 17.67 -5.30
CA THR A 351 1.72 17.27 -6.69
C THR A 351 2.65 18.05 -7.60
N VAL A 352 3.29 17.36 -8.54
CA VAL A 352 4.17 17.94 -9.57
C VAL A 352 3.78 17.34 -10.90
N GLY A 353 3.60 18.15 -11.94
CA GLY A 353 3.27 17.64 -13.27
C GLY A 353 1.95 18.13 -13.84
N ARG A 354 1.59 17.64 -15.03
CA ARG A 354 0.44 18.11 -15.82
C ARG A 354 -0.57 16.98 -16.01
#